data_AF-A0A258MRA7-F1
#
_entry.id   AF-A0A258MRA7-F1
#
_cell.length_a   1.000
_cell.length_b   1.000
_cell.length_c   1.000
_cell.angle_alpha   90.00
_cell.angle_beta   90.00
_cell.angle_gamma   90.00
#
_symmetry.space_group_name_H-M   'P 1'
#
loop_
_entity.id
_entity.type
_entity.pdbx_description
1 polymer ?
#
loop_
_entity_poly.entity_id
_entity_poly.type
_entity_poly.pdbx_seq_one_letter_code
_entity_poly.pdbx_strand_id
1 'polypeptide(L)'
;FMLIMATGQIQYSDKFKAAWIYFTTPIKEPGMLLSGAIRAMIVKFYLPLISAITILSIVFMGPAIIPNLVLGCANQLFITAMVGYISVRELPFSHAQDQVKINFIRGLFTFLIPATVAGLHYLIYSFMPVVIILAVLSIIAYWMVMDSIRKKNWSNLISTYED
;
A
#
# COMPACT_ATOMS: atom_id res chain seq x y z
N PHE A 1 2.01 7.65 4.96
CA PHE A 1 2.24 6.82 6.17
C PHE A 1 0.99 6.06 6.64
N MET A 2 -0.15 6.72 6.91
CA MET A 2 -1.36 6.04 7.41
C MET A 2 -1.81 4.83 6.55
N LEU A 3 -1.77 4.96 5.23
CA LEU A 3 -2.11 3.86 4.33
C LEU A 3 -1.19 2.63 4.52
N ILE A 4 0.10 2.82 4.76
CA ILE A 4 1.06 1.73 4.99
C ILE A 4 0.71 0.98 6.28
N MET A 5 0.39 1.72 7.35
CA MET A 5 -0.03 1.13 8.62
C MET A 5 -1.34 0.35 8.46
N ALA A 6 -2.32 0.94 7.76
CA ALA A 6 -3.59 0.29 7.50
C ALA A 6 -3.39 -1.02 6.69
N THR A 7 -2.55 -1.01 5.65
CA THR A 7 -2.20 -2.21 4.89
C THR A 7 -1.53 -3.28 5.76
N GLY A 8 -0.70 -2.90 6.73
CA GLY A 8 -0.09 -3.84 7.67
C GLY A 8 -1.08 -4.53 8.63
N GLN A 9 -2.27 -3.98 8.82
CA GLN A 9 -3.30 -4.55 9.69
C GLN A 9 -4.23 -5.54 8.99
N ILE A 10 -4.09 -5.72 7.68
CA ILE A 10 -5.06 -6.43 6.84
C ILE A 10 -5.19 -7.93 7.15
N GLN A 11 -4.18 -8.52 7.79
CA GLN A 11 -4.16 -9.92 8.17
C GLN A 11 -4.90 -10.21 9.48
N TYR A 12 -5.28 -9.18 10.26
CA TYR A 12 -5.88 -9.36 11.58
C TYR A 12 -7.40 -9.18 11.58
N SER A 13 -8.11 -9.99 12.35
CA SER A 13 -9.57 -9.93 12.52
C SER A 13 -10.05 -10.63 13.79
N ASP A 14 -11.14 -10.14 14.40
CA ASP A 14 -11.83 -10.86 15.47
C ASP A 14 -12.47 -12.17 14.97
N LYS A 15 -12.81 -12.21 13.68
CA LYS A 15 -13.42 -13.37 13.02
C LYS A 15 -12.36 -14.19 12.25
N PHE A 16 -11.13 -14.23 12.75
CA PHE A 16 -10.01 -14.91 12.07
C PHE A 16 -10.29 -16.39 11.77
N LYS A 17 -11.09 -17.08 12.61
CA LYS A 17 -11.50 -18.46 12.38
C LYS A 17 -12.21 -18.65 11.04
N ALA A 18 -12.88 -17.64 10.49
CA ALA A 18 -13.54 -17.71 9.18
C ALA A 18 -12.57 -17.85 7.99
N ALA A 19 -11.25 -17.68 8.21
CA ALA A 19 -10.24 -17.83 7.17
C ALA A 19 -10.17 -19.25 6.56
N TRP A 20 -10.77 -20.27 7.21
CA TRP A 20 -10.91 -21.62 6.64
C TRP A 20 -11.56 -21.60 5.25
N ILE A 21 -12.41 -20.61 4.94
CA ILE A 21 -13.08 -20.48 3.65
C ILE A 21 -12.11 -20.33 2.47
N TYR A 22 -10.91 -19.78 2.71
CA TYR A 22 -9.89 -19.63 1.68
C TYR A 22 -9.31 -20.96 1.22
N PHE A 23 -9.35 -21.99 2.08
CA PHE A 23 -8.82 -23.33 1.80
C PHE A 23 -9.85 -24.28 1.20
N THR A 24 -11.14 -24.00 1.38
CA THR A 24 -12.23 -24.82 0.81
C THR A 24 -12.73 -24.31 -0.54
N THR A 25 -12.49 -23.04 -0.85
CA THR A 25 -12.80 -22.43 -2.15
C THR A 25 -11.68 -22.76 -3.15
N PRO A 26 -11.99 -23.07 -4.44
CA PRO A 26 -10.96 -23.38 -5.43
C PRO A 26 -10.20 -22.12 -5.91
N ILE A 27 -9.37 -21.56 -5.03
CA ILE A 27 -8.60 -20.35 -5.29
C ILE A 27 -7.27 -20.74 -5.96
N LYS A 28 -7.18 -20.49 -7.27
CA LYS A 28 -5.97 -20.79 -8.05
C LYS A 28 -4.79 -19.90 -7.68
N GLU A 29 -5.02 -18.60 -7.50
CA GLU A 29 -4.00 -17.59 -7.24
C GLU A 29 -4.34 -16.77 -5.99
N PRO A 30 -3.80 -17.12 -4.82
CA PRO A 30 -4.12 -16.40 -3.59
C PRO A 30 -3.56 -14.96 -3.59
N GLY A 31 -2.60 -14.65 -4.46
CA GLY A 31 -2.16 -13.27 -4.73
C GLY A 31 -3.28 -12.34 -5.21
N MET A 32 -4.34 -12.87 -5.85
CA MET A 32 -5.53 -12.08 -6.19
C MET A 32 -6.24 -11.57 -4.93
N LEU A 33 -6.30 -12.37 -3.86
CA LEU A 33 -6.87 -11.95 -2.58
C LEU A 33 -6.01 -10.86 -1.95
N LEU A 34 -4.69 -11.03 -1.93
CA LEU A 34 -3.77 -10.06 -1.34
C LEU A 34 -3.83 -8.70 -2.08
N SER A 35 -3.72 -8.72 -3.40
CA SER A 35 -3.78 -7.51 -4.21
C SER A 35 -5.15 -6.83 -4.12
N GLY A 36 -6.24 -7.60 -4.09
CA GLY A 36 -7.58 -7.09 -3.87
C GLY A 36 -7.75 -6.43 -2.50
N ALA A 37 -7.22 -7.06 -1.45
CA ALA A 37 -7.27 -6.53 -0.10
C ALA A 37 -6.47 -5.21 0.02
N ILE A 38 -5.26 -5.14 -0.55
CA ILE A 38 -4.47 -3.90 -0.60
C ILE A 38 -5.23 -2.79 -1.35
N ARG A 39 -5.84 -3.10 -2.49
CA ARG A 39 -6.67 -2.14 -3.25
C ARG A 39 -7.88 -1.67 -2.44
N ALA A 40 -8.52 -2.55 -1.69
CA ALA A 40 -9.62 -2.17 -0.81
C ALA A 40 -9.18 -1.16 0.25
N MET A 41 -7.98 -1.33 0.83
CA MET A 41 -7.41 -0.35 1.77
C MET A 41 -7.14 1.00 1.10
N ILE A 42 -6.60 0.99 -0.13
CA ILE A 42 -6.38 2.21 -0.91
C ILE A 42 -7.72 2.94 -1.17
N VAL A 43 -8.73 2.24 -1.67
CA VAL A 43 -10.02 2.84 -2.01
C VAL A 43 -10.75 3.34 -0.76
N LYS A 44 -10.71 2.60 0.35
CA LYS A 44 -11.48 2.93 1.55
C LYS A 44 -10.83 4.00 2.42
N PHE A 45 -9.50 3.99 2.55
CA PHE A 45 -8.79 4.86 3.50
C PHE A 45 -7.94 5.94 2.83
N TYR A 46 -7.42 5.69 1.63
CA TYR A 46 -6.54 6.65 0.96
C TYR A 46 -7.29 7.57 0.01
N LEU A 47 -8.12 7.00 -0.87
CA LEU A 47 -8.82 7.76 -1.92
C LEU A 47 -9.67 8.93 -1.38
N PRO A 48 -10.49 8.77 -0.31
CA PRO A 48 -11.32 9.86 0.19
C PRO A 48 -10.51 10.96 0.87
N LEU A 49 -9.44 10.57 1.57
CA LEU A 49 -8.56 11.52 2.25
C LEU A 49 -7.73 12.32 1.25
N ILE A 50 -7.11 11.64 0.28
CA ILE A 50 -6.23 12.30 -0.68
C ILE A 50 -7.02 13.18 -1.65
N SER A 51 -8.25 12.82 -2.01
CA SER A 51 -9.10 13.66 -2.86
C SER A 51 -9.44 14.98 -2.15
N ALA A 52 -9.83 14.92 -0.88
CA ALA A 52 -10.10 16.12 -0.08
C ALA A 52 -8.85 17.02 0.02
N ILE A 53 -7.68 16.45 0.34
CA ILE A 53 -6.42 17.21 0.43
C ILE A 53 -6.06 17.82 -0.93
N THR A 54 -6.13 17.05 -2.01
CA THR A 54 -5.78 17.50 -3.37
C THR A 54 -6.69 18.64 -3.82
N ILE A 55 -8.00 18.53 -3.60
CA ILE A 55 -8.97 19.58 -3.95
C ILE A 55 -8.64 20.86 -3.20
N LEU A 56 -8.45 20.78 -1.88
CA LEU A 56 -8.10 21.95 -1.07
C LEU A 56 -6.78 22.57 -1.53
N SER A 57 -5.74 21.77 -1.77
CA SER A 57 -4.46 22.28 -2.25
C SER A 57 -4.58 23.01 -3.60
N ILE A 58 -5.37 22.48 -4.54
CA ILE A 58 -5.59 23.14 -5.84
C ILE A 58 -6.36 24.45 -5.66
N VAL A 59 -7.35 24.50 -4.77
CA VAL A 59 -8.12 25.72 -4.49
C VAL A 59 -7.24 26.82 -3.90
N PHE A 60 -6.33 26.49 -2.97
CA PHE A 60 -5.49 27.48 -2.30
C PHE A 60 -4.23 27.86 -3.07
N MET A 61 -3.62 26.94 -3.81
CA MET A 61 -2.32 27.15 -4.47
C MET A 61 -2.44 27.24 -6.01
N GLY A 62 -3.63 27.03 -6.56
CA GLY A 62 -3.91 27.00 -7.98
C GLY A 62 -3.53 25.68 -8.67
N PRO A 63 -3.87 25.53 -9.96
CA PRO A 63 -3.66 24.28 -10.70
C PRO A 63 -2.20 23.95 -11.02
N ALA A 64 -1.28 24.92 -10.88
CA ALA A 64 0.14 24.72 -11.19
C ALA A 64 0.79 23.62 -10.31
N ILE A 65 0.24 23.33 -9.13
CA ILE A 65 0.78 22.31 -8.22
C ILE A 65 0.36 20.88 -8.60
N ILE A 66 -0.56 20.70 -9.56
CA ILE A 66 -1.12 19.38 -9.90
C ILE A 66 -0.04 18.33 -10.15
N PRO A 67 1.03 18.58 -10.94
CA PRO A 67 2.05 17.56 -11.19
C PRO A 67 2.81 17.12 -9.92
N ASN A 68 3.03 18.04 -8.98
CA ASN A 68 3.62 17.71 -7.67
C ASN A 68 2.66 16.85 -6.83
N LEU A 69 1.36 17.15 -6.84
CA LEU A 69 0.34 16.34 -6.17
C LEU A 69 0.26 14.92 -6.77
N VAL A 70 0.30 14.81 -8.10
CA VAL A 70 0.30 13.52 -8.80
C VAL A 70 1.53 12.69 -8.44
N LEU A 71 2.72 13.30 -8.44
CA LEU A 71 3.95 12.64 -8.01
C LEU A 71 3.85 12.15 -6.55
N GLY A 72 3.38 13.00 -5.64
CA GLY A 72 3.18 12.64 -4.24
C GLY A 72 2.23 11.46 -4.07
N CYS A 73 1.12 11.46 -4.81
CA CYS A 73 0.16 10.36 -4.80
C CYS A 73 0.76 9.06 -5.36
N ALA A 74 1.41 9.14 -6.52
CA ALA A 74 2.06 8.00 -7.17
C ALA A 74 3.12 7.36 -6.26
N ASN A 75 3.95 8.17 -5.61
CA ASN A 75 4.95 7.71 -4.65
C ASN A 75 4.31 7.01 -3.44
N GLN A 76 3.25 7.59 -2.86
CA GLN A 76 2.60 6.98 -1.71
C GLN A 76 1.96 5.62 -2.08
N LEU A 77 1.35 5.50 -3.27
CA LEU A 77 0.82 4.24 -3.77
C LEU A 77 1.94 3.22 -4.02
N PHE A 78 3.02 3.64 -4.68
CA PHE A 78 4.17 2.79 -4.94
C PHE A 78 4.82 2.26 -3.66
N ILE A 79 5.10 3.14 -2.69
CA ILE A 79 5.68 2.76 -1.39
C ILE A 79 4.74 1.77 -0.66
N THR A 80 3.43 2.04 -0.62
CA THR A 80 2.47 1.11 -0.02
C THR A 80 2.50 -0.25 -0.72
N ALA A 81 2.53 -0.28 -2.06
CA ALA A 81 2.60 -1.53 -2.81
C ALA A 81 3.90 -2.29 -2.52
N MET A 82 5.04 -1.60 -2.44
CA MET A 82 6.32 -2.23 -2.06
C MET A 82 6.29 -2.81 -0.66
N VAL A 83 5.84 -2.04 0.33
CA VAL A 83 5.74 -2.51 1.71
C VAL A 83 4.76 -3.68 1.79
N GLY A 84 3.63 -3.62 1.08
CA GLY A 84 2.65 -4.70 0.98
C GLY A 84 3.25 -5.96 0.35
N TYR A 85 3.99 -5.84 -0.74
CA TYR A 85 4.66 -6.97 -1.40
C TYR A 85 5.62 -7.70 -0.45
N ILE A 86 6.39 -6.95 0.33
CA ILE A 86 7.38 -7.49 1.26
C ILE A 86 6.72 -8.06 2.52
N SER A 87 5.75 -7.33 3.07
CA SER A 87 5.22 -7.55 4.43
C SER A 87 3.97 -8.41 4.48
N VAL A 88 3.09 -8.32 3.49
CA VAL A 88 1.84 -9.09 3.45
C VAL A 88 2.14 -10.43 2.75
N ARG A 89 2.35 -11.45 3.58
CA ARG A 89 2.64 -12.84 3.16
C ARG A 89 1.63 -13.85 3.70
N GLU A 90 0.69 -13.39 4.51
CA GLU A 90 -0.40 -14.18 5.09
C GLU A 90 -1.72 -13.75 4.42
N LEU A 91 -2.73 -14.61 4.52
CA LEU A 91 -4.05 -14.31 3.96
C LEU A 91 -4.72 -13.15 4.72
N PRO A 92 -5.60 -12.37 4.06
CA PRO A 92 -6.33 -11.32 4.76
C PRO A 92 -7.19 -11.92 5.86
N PHE A 93 -7.29 -11.25 7.01
CA PHE A 93 -8.15 -11.66 8.13
C PHE A 93 -7.89 -13.08 8.67
N SER A 94 -6.67 -13.62 8.56
CA SER A 94 -6.34 -14.97 9.05
C SER A 94 -5.76 -15.04 10.46
N HIS A 95 -5.45 -13.90 11.09
CA HIS A 95 -4.85 -13.82 12.43
C HIS A 95 -5.75 -13.11 13.43
N ALA A 96 -5.67 -13.51 14.69
CA ALA A 96 -6.42 -12.88 15.78
C ALA A 96 -5.84 -11.50 16.12
N GLN A 97 -6.68 -10.55 16.53
CA GLN A 97 -6.24 -9.17 16.82
C GLN A 97 -5.27 -9.08 18.01
N ASP A 98 -5.34 -9.99 18.96
CA ASP A 98 -4.41 -10.08 20.09
C ASP A 98 -2.99 -10.52 19.68
N GLN A 99 -2.83 -11.04 18.45
CA GLN A 99 -1.53 -11.39 17.87
C GLN A 99 -0.83 -10.22 17.16
N VAL A 100 -1.40 -9.02 17.19
CA VAL A 100 -0.78 -7.83 16.59
C VAL A 100 0.52 -7.51 17.34
N LYS A 101 1.66 -7.72 16.68
CA LYS A 101 2.98 -7.36 17.21
C LYS A 101 3.38 -5.97 16.73
N ILE A 102 3.41 -5.01 17.66
CA ILE A 102 3.95 -3.67 17.38
C ILE A 102 5.47 -3.74 17.48
N ASN A 103 6.15 -3.66 16.33
CA ASN A 103 7.60 -3.49 16.28
C ASN A 103 7.94 -2.04 15.97
N PHE A 104 8.25 -1.27 17.03
CA PHE A 104 8.56 0.16 16.91
C PHE A 104 9.73 0.42 15.95
N ILE A 105 10.80 -0.37 16.02
CA ILE A 105 11.98 -0.22 15.17
C ILE A 105 11.60 -0.41 13.69
N ARG A 106 10.85 -1.47 13.37
CA ARG A 106 10.33 -1.70 12.01
C ARG A 106 9.42 -0.57 11.56
N GLY A 107 8.55 -0.07 12.44
CA GLY A 107 7.67 1.06 12.18
C GLY A 107 8.45 2.34 11.85
N LEU A 108 9.50 2.64 12.62
CA LEU A 108 10.39 3.78 12.41
C LEU A 108 11.09 3.69 11.05
N PHE A 109 11.71 2.56 10.72
CA PHE A 109 12.35 2.39 9.41
C PHE A 109 11.35 2.48 8.24
N THR A 110 10.14 1.95 8.43
CA THR A 110 9.08 2.05 7.43
C THR A 110 8.60 3.50 7.24
N PHE A 111 8.65 4.34 8.28
CA PHE A 111 8.36 5.76 8.22
C PHE A 111 9.47 6.56 7.51
N LEU A 112 10.74 6.18 7.68
CA LEU A 112 11.86 6.88 7.06
C LEU A 112 11.82 6.83 5.52
N ILE A 113 11.23 5.78 4.94
CA ILE A 113 11.08 5.66 3.48
C ILE A 113 10.27 6.83 2.89
N PRO A 114 8.99 7.04 3.24
CA PRO A 114 8.23 8.18 2.72
C PRO A 114 8.79 9.53 3.18
N ALA A 115 9.39 9.62 4.37
CA ALA A 115 10.03 10.86 4.83
C ALA A 115 11.21 11.27 3.92
N THR A 116 12.06 10.30 3.55
CA THR A 116 13.19 10.53 2.64
C THR A 116 12.71 10.92 1.25
N VAL A 117 11.71 10.21 0.71
CA VAL A 117 11.13 10.54 -0.60
C VAL A 117 10.51 11.95 -0.61
N ALA A 118 9.84 12.35 0.46
CA ALA A 118 9.31 13.71 0.60
C ALA A 118 10.44 14.76 0.67
N GLY A 119 11.50 14.49 1.43
CA GLY A 119 12.69 15.34 1.48
C GLY A 119 13.37 15.50 0.13
N LEU A 120 13.54 14.41 -0.62
CA LEU A 120 14.09 14.45 -1.98
C LEU A 120 13.17 15.22 -2.93
N HIS A 121 11.86 15.04 -2.83
CA HIS A 121 10.89 15.79 -3.63
C HIS A 121 11.01 17.30 -3.40
N TYR A 122 11.19 17.74 -2.14
CA TYR A 122 11.41 19.15 -1.81
C TYR A 122 12.66 19.75 -2.46
N LEU A 123 13.66 18.96 -2.84
CA LEU A 123 14.84 19.47 -3.54
C LEU A 123 14.59 19.68 -5.04
N ILE A 124 13.56 19.03 -5.61
CA ILE A 124 13.34 18.97 -7.06
C ILE A 124 11.97 19.52 -7.51
N TYR A 125 11.10 19.95 -6.58
CA TYR A 125 9.71 20.32 -6.89
C TYR A 125 9.57 21.48 -7.90
N SER A 126 10.60 22.32 -8.03
CA SER A 126 10.66 23.42 -8.99
C SER A 126 10.95 22.97 -10.43
N PHE A 127 11.52 21.78 -10.62
CA PHE A 127 11.91 21.25 -11.94
C PHE A 127 10.78 20.39 -12.53
N MET A 128 9.78 21.05 -13.11
CA MET A 128 8.56 20.39 -13.60
C MET A 128 8.77 19.20 -14.55
N PRO A 129 9.68 19.22 -15.53
CA PRO A 129 9.93 18.06 -16.37
C PRO A 129 10.38 16.83 -15.56
N VAL A 130 11.24 17.04 -14.56
CA VAL A 130 11.72 15.97 -13.67
C VAL A 130 10.57 15.43 -12.82
N VAL A 131 9.74 16.30 -12.26
CA VAL A 131 8.56 15.92 -11.46
C VAL A 131 7.61 15.04 -12.28
N ILE A 132 7.33 15.41 -13.54
CA ILE A 132 6.45 14.65 -14.43
C ILE A 132 7.04 13.30 -14.76
N ILE A 133 8.33 13.24 -15.12
CA ILE A 133 9.02 11.98 -15.44
C ILE A 133 8.98 11.04 -14.23
N LEU A 134 9.31 11.54 -13.04
CA LEU A 134 9.25 10.74 -11.82
C LEU A 134 7.83 10.29 -11.50
N ALA A 135 6.80 11.11 -11.77
CA ALA A 135 5.42 10.71 -11.52
C ALA A 135 5.03 9.52 -12.39
N VAL A 136 5.37 9.56 -13.67
CA VAL A 136 5.14 8.45 -14.61
C VAL A 136 5.89 7.20 -14.18
N LEU A 137 7.17 7.33 -13.82
CA LEU A 137 7.98 6.21 -13.33
C LEU A 137 7.38 5.58 -12.08
N SER A 138 6.93 6.39 -11.11
CA SER A 138 6.29 5.88 -9.88
C SER A 138 4.96 5.19 -10.15
N ILE A 139 4.18 5.65 -11.13
CA ILE A 139 2.93 4.98 -11.54
C ILE A 139 3.24 3.62 -12.17
N ILE A 140 4.23 3.55 -13.06
CA ILE A 140 4.67 2.30 -13.69
C ILE A 140 5.17 1.33 -12.62
N ALA A 141 6.02 1.81 -11.70
CA ALA A 141 6.58 1.00 -10.63
C ALA A 141 5.48 0.47 -9.69
N TYR A 142 4.49 1.31 -9.32
CA TYR A 142 3.31 0.88 -8.57
C TYR A 142 2.56 -0.24 -9.29
N TRP A 143 2.29 -0.06 -10.59
CA TRP A 143 1.57 -1.07 -11.38
C TRP A 143 2.34 -2.40 -11.43
N MET A 144 3.66 -2.36 -11.68
CA MET A 144 4.52 -3.54 -11.71
C MET A 144 4.50 -4.30 -10.38
N VAL A 145 4.62 -3.59 -9.26
CA VAL A 145 4.60 -4.22 -7.93
C VAL A 145 3.22 -4.83 -7.64
N MET A 146 2.14 -4.13 -7.96
CA MET A 146 0.78 -4.66 -7.76
C MET A 146 0.50 -5.89 -8.63
N ASP A 147 1.00 -5.91 -9.87
CA ASP A 147 0.92 -7.08 -10.75
C ASP A 147 1.73 -8.26 -10.18
N SER A 148 2.91 -7.99 -9.62
CA SER A 148 3.72 -9.00 -8.93
C SER A 148 3.02 -9.59 -7.70
N ILE A 149 2.35 -8.76 -6.89
CA ILE A 149 1.54 -9.24 -5.74
C ILE A 149 0.41 -10.17 -6.24
N ARG A 150 -0.26 -9.77 -7.32
CA ARG A 150 -1.38 -10.54 -7.90
C ARG A 150 -0.96 -11.95 -8.31
N LYS A 151 0.26 -12.09 -8.85
CA LYS A 151 0.83 -13.35 -9.34
C LYS A 151 1.41 -14.27 -8.25
N LYS A 152 1.27 -13.94 -6.96
CA LYS A 152 1.74 -14.80 -5.86
C LYS A 152 0.93 -16.10 -5.80
N ASN A 153 1.63 -17.23 -5.76
CA ASN A 153 1.06 -18.55 -5.59
C ASN A 153 1.03 -18.97 -4.12
N TRP A 154 0.37 -20.09 -3.81
CA TRP A 154 0.31 -20.67 -2.47
C TRP A 154 1.68 -20.91 -1.85
N SER A 155 2.68 -21.34 -2.64
CA SER A 155 4.06 -21.53 -2.17
C SER A 155 4.77 -20.25 -1.74
N ASN A 156 4.25 -19.08 -2.12
CA ASN A 156 4.80 -17.78 -1.72
C ASN A 156 4.18 -17.24 -0.42
N LEU A 157 3.18 -17.94 0.12
CA LEU A 157 2.44 -17.52 1.31
C LEU A 157 2.84 -18.36 2.52
N ILE A 158 2.74 -17.74 3.68
CA ILE A 158 2.80 -18.43 4.96
C ILE A 158 1.37 -18.85 5.28
N SER A 159 1.10 -20.16 5.24
CA SER A 159 -0.21 -20.72 5.61
C SER A 159 -0.15 -21.23 7.04
N THR A 160 -0.98 -20.65 7.92
CA THR A 160 -1.04 -21.00 9.34
C THR A 160 -2.17 -21.99 9.66
N TYR A 161 -2.83 -22.56 8.65
CA TYR A 161 -3.86 -23.57 8.86
C TYR A 161 -3.19 -24.96 8.91
N GLU A 162 -2.43 -25.18 9.98
CA GLU A 162 -2.13 -26.52 10.48
C GLU A 162 -3.19 -26.83 11.54
N ASP A 163 -3.85 -27.98 11.40
CA ASP A 163 -4.93 -28.45 12.28
C ASP A 163 -4.53 -28.52 13.77
#